data_AF-A0A068NRB2-F1
#
_entry.id   AF-A0A068NRB2-F1
#
_cell.length_a   1.000
_cell.length_b   1.000
_cell.length_c   1.000
_cell.angle_alpha   90.00
_cell.angle_beta   90.00
_cell.angle_gamma   90.00
#
_symmetry.space_group_name_H-M   'P 1'
#
loop_
_entity.id
_entity.type
_entity.pdbx_description
1 polymer ?
#
loop_
_entity_poly.entity_id
_entity_poly.type
_entity_poly.pdbx_seq_one_letter_code
_entity_poly.pdbx_strand_id
1 'polypeptide(L)'
;MKSAGSHFPTDPAPIVDTLQSAVDGAARWITDEYAAWLKSHKVVLHSVAYHHGANVVDGYFAGHSPFKHIKEREGFPDGFIFEVVKDLATTHKPLHIVTADKALKKAVGNLAEVSQHASLETFVKLPDFHKALVGPELMPSLRKLENEILALVHSKMEAEVEGYSFSSRLIPSDDNEAVISMYDVPADIGLDWEEVEDFGGGVVAIPFSFEMEVYADFYIYKSDYYTMGLDEMESISVTSYDNDHYYEGQRIMNVEVTGRIAVTVDLDKFDGSPESLEKLLTEDSVEVSEIEDVIATGEDEEW
;
A
#
# COMPACT_ATOMS: atom_id res chain seq x y z
N MET A 1 17.05 70.43 44.67
CA MET A 1 17.02 69.01 44.25
C MET A 1 15.61 68.49 44.48
N LYS A 2 14.82 68.32 43.42
CA LYS A 2 13.46 67.76 43.50
C LYS A 2 13.57 66.24 43.39
N SER A 3 13.14 65.53 44.43
CA SER A 3 12.99 64.08 44.44
C SER A 3 11.77 63.71 43.60
N ALA A 4 11.97 62.96 42.53
CA ALA A 4 10.90 62.37 41.74
C ALA A 4 10.43 61.10 42.43
N GLY A 5 9.24 61.14 43.03
CA GLY A 5 8.57 59.96 43.57
C GLY A 5 8.13 59.05 42.43
N SER A 6 8.61 57.81 42.42
CA SER A 6 8.15 56.77 41.51
C SER A 6 6.71 56.38 41.86
N HIS A 7 5.77 56.81 41.03
CA HIS A 7 4.38 56.34 41.05
C HIS A 7 4.36 54.91 40.47
N PHE A 8 4.49 53.91 41.34
CA PHE A 8 4.09 52.56 41.00
C PHE A 8 2.55 52.49 41.02
N PRO A 9 1.89 51.94 40.00
CA PRO A 9 0.45 51.70 40.05
C PRO A 9 0.16 50.73 41.20
N THR A 10 -0.55 51.20 42.22
CA THR A 10 -0.91 50.43 43.43
C THR A 10 -2.16 49.57 43.25
N ASP A 11 -2.74 49.53 42.05
CA ASP A 11 -3.97 48.77 41.79
C ASP A 11 -3.68 47.58 40.86
N PRO A 12 -3.67 46.33 41.38
CA PRO A 12 -3.46 45.13 40.58
C PRO A 12 -4.66 44.72 39.72
N ALA A 13 -5.84 45.33 39.92
CA ALA A 13 -7.07 44.97 39.21
C ALA A 13 -6.97 44.97 37.66
N PRO A 14 -6.31 45.94 37.00
CA PRO A 14 -6.23 45.97 35.53
C PRO A 14 -5.40 44.81 34.95
N ILE A 15 -4.40 44.33 35.70
CA ILE A 15 -3.54 43.21 35.29
C ILE A 15 -4.32 41.88 35.46
N VAL A 16 -5.08 41.76 36.54
CA VAL A 16 -5.93 40.59 36.81
C VAL A 16 -7.04 40.46 35.75
N ASP A 17 -7.71 41.55 35.39
CA ASP A 17 -8.76 41.53 34.36
C ASP A 17 -8.21 41.17 32.97
N THR A 18 -7.02 41.66 32.64
CA THR A 18 -6.35 41.34 31.36
C THR A 18 -5.95 39.86 31.31
N LEU A 19 -5.42 39.31 32.41
CA LEU A 19 -5.07 37.89 32.51
C LEU A 19 -6.33 37.00 32.46
N GLN A 20 -7.41 37.39 33.14
CA GLN A 20 -8.66 36.64 33.11
C GLN A 20 -9.26 36.62 31.70
N SER A 21 -9.26 37.76 31.01
CA SER A 21 -9.72 37.83 29.61
C SER A 21 -8.87 36.97 28.67
N ALA A 22 -7.56 36.85 28.91
CA ALA A 22 -6.69 35.99 28.12
C ALA A 22 -6.97 34.49 28.41
N VAL A 23 -7.22 34.13 29.66
CA VAL A 23 -7.62 32.76 30.07
C VAL A 23 -8.96 32.38 29.44
N ASP A 24 -9.95 33.27 29.49
CA ASP A 24 -11.27 33.03 28.90
C ASP A 24 -11.19 32.92 27.38
N GLY A 25 -10.31 33.72 26.75
CA GLY A 25 -10.02 33.64 25.32
C GLY A 25 -9.39 32.29 24.93
N ALA A 26 -8.41 31.81 25.70
CA ALA A 26 -7.79 30.51 25.48
C ALA A 26 -8.79 29.35 25.67
N ALA A 27 -9.64 29.43 26.70
CA ALA A 27 -10.66 28.41 26.96
C ALA A 27 -11.69 28.33 25.82
N ARG A 28 -12.11 29.47 25.26
CA ARG A 28 -12.99 29.50 24.08
C ARG A 28 -12.31 28.88 22.87
N TRP A 29 -11.07 29.26 22.60
CA TRP A 29 -10.33 28.71 21.47
C TRP A 29 -10.19 27.18 21.54
N ILE A 30 -9.88 26.62 22.72
CA ILE A 30 -9.84 25.16 22.93
C ILE A 30 -11.21 24.52 22.66
N THR A 31 -12.28 25.16 23.11
CA THR A 31 -13.64 24.65 22.93
C THR A 31 -14.04 24.65 21.45
N ASP A 32 -13.72 25.71 20.73
CA ASP A 32 -14.00 25.86 19.30
C ASP A 32 -13.17 24.87 18.47
N GLU A 33 -11.88 24.70 18.80
CA GLU A 33 -11.00 23.72 18.16
C GLU A 33 -11.50 22.30 18.38
N TYR A 34 -11.87 21.95 19.61
CA TYR A 34 -12.42 20.64 19.93
C TYR A 34 -13.74 20.38 19.20
N ALA A 35 -14.64 21.36 19.15
CA ALA A 35 -15.90 21.25 18.41
C ALA A 35 -15.67 21.08 16.89
N ALA A 36 -14.72 21.81 16.33
CA ALA A 36 -14.32 21.65 14.94
C ALA A 36 -13.75 20.26 14.67
N TRP A 37 -12.92 19.74 15.57
CA TRP A 37 -12.33 18.40 15.49
C TRP A 37 -13.40 17.30 15.54
N LEU A 38 -14.38 17.40 16.44
CA LEU A 38 -15.50 16.46 16.52
C LEU A 38 -16.29 16.43 15.20
N LYS A 39 -16.53 17.60 14.61
CA LYS A 39 -17.28 17.73 13.35
C LYS A 39 -16.52 17.16 12.16
N SER A 40 -15.22 17.45 12.03
CA SER A 40 -14.41 16.99 10.90
C SER A 40 -14.21 15.48 10.88
N HIS A 41 -14.10 14.85 12.06
CA HIS A 41 -13.88 13.41 12.19
C HIS A 41 -15.17 12.59 12.41
N LYS A 42 -16.35 13.23 12.24
CA LYS A 42 -17.67 12.58 12.42
C LYS A 42 -17.81 11.85 13.76
N VAL A 43 -17.26 12.44 14.83
CA VAL A 43 -17.24 11.82 16.16
C VAL A 43 -18.66 11.75 16.72
N VAL A 44 -19.03 10.58 17.25
CA VAL A 44 -20.31 10.38 17.92
C VAL A 44 -20.11 10.49 19.42
N LEU A 45 -20.74 11.50 20.03
CA LEU A 45 -20.79 11.64 21.49
C LEU A 45 -21.92 10.77 22.05
N HIS A 46 -21.56 9.77 22.83
CA HIS A 46 -22.54 8.90 23.49
C HIS A 46 -23.03 9.52 24.79
N SER A 47 -24.35 9.65 24.93
CA SER A 47 -24.99 10.17 26.14
C SER A 47 -25.08 9.11 27.23
N VAL A 48 -25.09 9.55 28.49
CA VAL A 48 -25.43 8.71 29.64
C VAL A 48 -26.89 8.29 29.56
N ALA A 49 -27.15 6.99 29.54
CA ALA A 49 -28.50 6.41 29.52
C ALA A 49 -29.11 6.38 30.93
N TYR A 50 -30.43 6.24 31.00
CA TYR A 50 -31.17 6.32 32.26
C TYR A 50 -30.77 5.22 33.26
N HIS A 51 -30.36 4.03 32.79
CA HIS A 51 -29.95 2.91 33.66
C HIS A 51 -28.51 3.04 34.18
N HIS A 52 -27.67 3.84 33.53
CA HIS A 52 -26.26 3.98 33.92
C HIS A 52 -26.12 4.51 35.34
N GLY A 53 -26.93 5.50 35.73
CA GLY A 53 -26.85 6.08 37.07
C GLY A 53 -27.12 5.06 38.19
N ALA A 54 -28.13 4.21 38.02
CA ALA A 54 -28.42 3.14 38.98
C ALA A 54 -27.27 2.13 39.05
N ASN A 55 -26.77 1.69 37.90
CA ASN A 55 -25.68 0.71 37.81
C ASN A 55 -24.37 1.25 38.42
N VAL A 56 -24.05 2.53 38.19
CA VAL A 56 -22.86 3.19 38.76
C VAL A 56 -22.97 3.28 40.28
N VAL A 57 -24.13 3.67 40.81
CA VAL A 57 -24.35 3.74 42.26
C VAL A 57 -24.25 2.36 42.90
N ASP A 58 -24.85 1.34 42.28
CA ASP A 58 -24.76 -0.04 42.75
C ASP A 58 -23.31 -0.54 42.73
N GLY A 59 -22.58 -0.27 41.64
CA GLY A 59 -21.16 -0.58 41.52
C GLY A 59 -20.29 0.09 42.59
N TYR A 60 -20.57 1.36 42.90
CA TYR A 60 -19.86 2.14 43.92
C TYR A 60 -20.03 1.57 45.34
N PHE A 61 -21.24 1.10 45.68
CA PHE A 61 -21.51 0.50 47.00
C PHE A 61 -21.06 -0.97 47.09
N ALA A 62 -21.09 -1.71 45.98
CA ALA A 62 -20.64 -3.10 45.93
C ALA A 62 -19.11 -3.23 45.73
N GLY A 63 -18.43 -2.18 45.27
CA GLY A 63 -17.03 -2.23 44.87
C GLY A 63 -16.81 -3.05 43.58
N HIS A 64 -17.81 -3.07 42.70
CA HIS A 64 -17.68 -3.71 41.38
C HIS A 64 -16.84 -2.84 40.44
N SER A 65 -16.25 -3.44 39.40
CA SER A 65 -15.57 -2.67 38.36
C SER A 65 -16.49 -1.58 37.78
N PRO A 66 -15.96 -0.37 37.49
CA PRO A 66 -14.54 -0.01 37.46
C PRO A 66 -13.93 0.46 38.81
N PHE A 67 -14.70 0.46 39.91
CA PHE A 67 -14.22 0.87 41.22
C PHE A 67 -13.21 -0.14 41.80
N LYS A 68 -12.10 0.35 42.37
CA LYS A 68 -11.07 -0.49 43.04
C LYS A 68 -11.49 -0.82 44.46
N HIS A 69 -12.19 0.11 45.12
CA HIS A 69 -12.63 -0.03 46.50
C HIS A 69 -14.10 0.39 46.67
N ILE A 70 -14.78 -0.21 47.66
CA ILE A 70 -16.10 0.22 48.07
C ILE A 70 -16.05 1.70 48.48
N LYS A 71 -16.99 2.49 47.96
CA LYS A 71 -17.13 3.92 48.21
C LYS A 71 -15.96 4.80 47.70
N GLU A 72 -15.29 4.39 46.63
CA GLU A 72 -14.25 5.19 45.95
C GLU A 72 -14.87 6.30 45.10
N ARG A 73 -14.77 7.56 45.56
CA ARG A 73 -15.41 8.70 44.89
C ARG A 73 -14.75 9.08 43.57
N GLU A 74 -13.44 8.87 43.45
CA GLU A 74 -12.65 9.29 42.28
C GLU A 74 -13.04 8.52 41.01
N GLY A 75 -13.56 7.29 41.14
CA GLY A 75 -13.97 6.44 40.02
C GLY A 75 -15.38 6.69 39.48
N PHE A 76 -16.12 7.69 40.00
CA PHE A 76 -17.49 7.96 39.54
C PHE A 76 -17.59 8.30 38.04
N PRO A 77 -16.75 9.19 37.48
CA PRO A 77 -16.74 9.46 36.04
C PRO A 77 -16.48 8.21 35.21
N ASP A 78 -15.49 7.39 35.62
CA ASP A 78 -15.14 6.14 34.94
C ASP A 78 -16.28 5.12 35.00
N GLY A 79 -17.08 5.12 36.06
CA GLY A 79 -18.30 4.32 36.17
C GLY A 79 -19.27 4.59 35.02
N PHE A 80 -19.50 5.85 34.68
CA PHE A 80 -20.37 6.20 33.56
C PHE A 80 -19.77 5.81 32.21
N ILE A 81 -18.47 6.01 32.02
CA ILE A 81 -17.77 5.59 30.79
C ILE A 81 -17.87 4.06 30.63
N PHE A 82 -17.68 3.30 31.71
CA PHE A 82 -17.78 1.85 31.71
C PHE A 82 -19.19 1.37 31.33
N GLU A 83 -20.25 1.97 31.86
CA GLU A 83 -21.63 1.58 31.50
C GLU A 83 -21.98 1.94 30.04
N VAL A 84 -21.48 3.07 29.52
CA VAL A 84 -21.61 3.40 28.08
C VAL A 84 -20.90 2.35 27.23
N VAL A 85 -19.67 1.99 27.58
CA VAL A 85 -18.89 0.95 26.88
C VAL A 85 -19.63 -0.38 26.89
N LYS A 86 -20.22 -0.75 28.02
CA LYS A 86 -20.97 -1.99 28.18
C LYS A 86 -22.17 -2.05 27.25
N ASP A 87 -22.90 -0.96 27.10
CA ASP A 87 -23.99 -0.87 26.12
C ASP A 87 -23.46 -0.99 24.69
N LEU A 88 -22.38 -0.26 24.35
CA LEU A 88 -21.79 -0.31 23.00
C LEU A 88 -21.27 -1.71 22.63
N ALA A 89 -20.69 -2.43 23.58
CA ALA A 89 -20.22 -3.80 23.38
C ALA A 89 -21.36 -4.79 23.05
N THR A 90 -22.62 -4.44 23.35
CA THR A 90 -23.76 -5.28 22.95
C THR A 90 -24.13 -5.12 21.48
N THR A 91 -23.92 -3.94 20.89
CA THR A 91 -24.35 -3.61 19.52
C THR A 91 -23.23 -3.52 18.50
N HIS A 92 -21.99 -3.26 18.93
CA HIS A 92 -20.84 -3.08 18.06
C HIS A 92 -19.75 -4.09 18.42
N LYS A 93 -19.46 -5.02 17.51
CA LYS A 93 -18.48 -6.10 17.71
C LYS A 93 -17.66 -6.29 16.44
N PRO A 94 -16.31 -6.36 16.53
CA PRO A 94 -15.51 -6.13 17.74
C PRO A 94 -15.45 -4.64 18.13
N LEU A 95 -15.43 -4.34 19.43
CA LEU A 95 -15.29 -2.97 19.95
C LEU A 95 -13.84 -2.74 20.42
N HIS A 96 -13.21 -1.66 19.92
CA HIS A 96 -11.87 -1.26 20.36
C HIS A 96 -11.95 -0.03 21.25
N ILE A 97 -11.25 -0.07 22.39
CA ILE A 97 -11.19 1.02 23.36
C ILE A 97 -9.76 1.47 23.54
N VAL A 98 -9.53 2.77 23.42
CA VAL A 98 -8.22 3.39 23.66
C VAL A 98 -8.30 4.20 24.94
N THR A 99 -7.54 3.82 25.96
CA THR A 99 -7.45 4.57 27.21
C THR A 99 -6.10 4.38 27.89
N ALA A 100 -5.54 5.48 28.40
CA ALA A 100 -4.35 5.46 29.24
C ALA A 100 -4.66 5.09 30.70
N ASP A 101 -5.93 5.14 31.10
CA ASP A 101 -6.35 4.78 32.46
C ASP A 101 -6.32 3.27 32.66
N LYS A 102 -5.46 2.81 33.58
CA LYS A 102 -5.25 1.39 33.85
C LYS A 102 -6.45 0.73 34.55
N ALA A 103 -7.19 1.46 35.37
CA ALA A 103 -8.35 0.95 36.09
C ALA A 103 -9.52 0.75 35.14
N LEU A 104 -9.84 1.77 34.34
CA LEU A 104 -10.88 1.68 33.32
C LEU A 104 -10.54 0.63 32.27
N LYS A 105 -9.28 0.60 31.80
CA LYS A 105 -8.77 -0.45 30.90
C LYS A 105 -9.08 -1.83 31.48
N LYS A 106 -8.58 -2.12 32.68
CA LYS A 106 -8.81 -3.42 33.34
C LYS A 106 -10.30 -3.76 33.50
N ALA A 107 -11.15 -2.78 33.78
CA ALA A 107 -12.59 -2.99 33.90
C ALA A 107 -13.22 -3.43 32.58
N VAL A 108 -12.95 -2.70 31.48
CA VAL A 108 -13.52 -3.00 30.16
C VAL A 108 -12.96 -4.28 29.55
N GLY A 109 -11.73 -4.67 29.88
CA GLY A 109 -11.13 -5.92 29.43
C GLY A 109 -11.82 -7.19 29.92
N ASN A 110 -12.76 -7.10 30.88
CA ASN A 110 -13.60 -8.23 31.31
C ASN A 110 -14.87 -8.40 30.45
N LEU A 111 -15.13 -7.49 29.52
CA LEU A 111 -16.28 -7.57 28.61
C LEU A 111 -15.92 -8.44 27.40
N ALA A 112 -16.85 -9.30 26.97
CA ALA A 112 -16.67 -10.11 25.78
C ALA A 112 -16.63 -9.22 24.52
N GLU A 113 -15.81 -9.58 23.53
CA GLU A 113 -15.70 -8.87 22.24
C GLU A 113 -15.21 -7.41 22.34
N VAL A 114 -14.51 -7.07 23.43
CA VAL A 114 -13.89 -5.76 23.66
C VAL A 114 -12.37 -5.87 23.69
N SER A 115 -11.70 -5.18 22.78
CA SER A 115 -10.24 -5.07 22.72
C SER A 115 -9.77 -3.73 23.32
N GLN A 116 -8.71 -3.79 24.13
CA GLN A 116 -8.26 -2.65 24.93
C GLN A 116 -6.83 -2.21 24.61
N HIS A 117 -6.65 -0.92 24.34
CA HIS A 117 -5.39 -0.32 23.88
C HIS A 117 -4.95 0.78 24.83
N ALA A 118 -3.66 0.85 25.13
CA ALA A 118 -3.13 1.83 26.08
C ALA A 118 -2.97 3.24 25.47
N SER A 119 -2.82 3.29 24.15
CA SER A 119 -2.61 4.51 23.38
C SER A 119 -3.16 4.33 21.97
N LEU A 120 -3.36 5.46 21.28
CA LEU A 120 -3.72 5.44 19.87
C LEU A 120 -2.64 4.74 19.03
N GLU A 121 -1.37 4.93 19.39
CA GLU A 121 -0.23 4.25 18.77
C GLU A 121 -0.37 2.71 18.83
N THR A 122 -0.71 2.15 19.99
CA THR A 122 -0.93 0.69 20.10
C THR A 122 -2.11 0.21 19.27
N PHE A 123 -3.11 1.05 19.06
CA PHE A 123 -4.31 0.72 18.29
C PHE A 123 -4.06 0.76 16.78
N VAL A 124 -3.40 1.82 16.27
CA VAL A 124 -3.11 1.94 14.83
C VAL A 124 -2.09 0.91 14.34
N LYS A 125 -1.27 0.36 15.25
CA LYS A 125 -0.33 -0.75 14.96
C LYS A 125 -0.99 -2.13 14.90
N LEU A 126 -2.30 -2.25 15.13
CA LEU A 126 -3.00 -3.50 14.88
C LEU A 126 -2.93 -3.83 13.38
N PRO A 127 -2.65 -5.08 12.97
CA PRO A 127 -2.42 -5.42 11.57
C PRO A 127 -3.49 -4.89 10.61
N ASP A 128 -4.77 -5.11 10.91
CA ASP A 128 -5.88 -4.70 10.04
C ASP A 128 -6.00 -3.16 9.93
N PHE A 129 -5.73 -2.43 11.02
CA PHE A 129 -5.78 -0.97 11.03
C PHE A 129 -4.57 -0.36 10.34
N HIS A 130 -3.38 -0.91 10.60
CA HIS A 130 -2.14 -0.48 9.99
C HIS A 130 -2.22 -0.65 8.47
N LYS A 131 -2.66 -1.82 8.00
CA LYS A 131 -2.88 -2.11 6.57
C LYS A 131 -3.87 -1.14 5.93
N ALA A 132 -4.99 -0.86 6.59
CA ALA A 132 -5.97 0.11 6.11
C ALA A 132 -5.43 1.55 6.08
N LEU A 133 -4.48 1.87 6.97
CA LEU A 133 -3.86 3.20 7.06
C LEU A 133 -2.78 3.40 5.99
N VAL A 134 -1.92 2.40 5.77
CA VAL A 134 -0.78 2.52 4.83
C VAL A 134 -1.11 2.10 3.41
N GLY A 135 -2.16 1.28 3.20
CA GLY A 135 -2.58 0.84 1.87
C GLY A 135 -2.76 1.97 0.85
N PRO A 136 -3.43 3.09 1.20
CA PRO A 136 -3.56 4.24 0.30
C PRO A 136 -2.23 4.89 -0.12
N GLU A 137 -1.17 4.75 0.68
CA GLU A 137 0.16 5.32 0.42
C GLU A 137 1.06 4.38 -0.39
N LEU A 138 0.65 3.11 -0.59
CA LEU A 138 1.42 2.11 -1.32
C LEU A 138 1.65 2.54 -2.77
N MET A 139 0.58 2.82 -3.51
CA MET A 139 0.65 3.18 -4.93
C MET A 139 1.46 4.46 -5.20
N PRO A 140 1.23 5.58 -4.47
CA PRO A 140 2.09 6.76 -4.58
C PRO A 140 3.55 6.50 -4.24
N SER A 141 3.84 5.57 -3.34
CA SER A 141 5.21 5.21 -2.96
C SER A 141 5.87 4.34 -4.01
N LEU A 142 5.17 3.35 -4.58
CA LEU A 142 5.65 2.52 -5.70
C LEU A 142 5.99 3.39 -6.92
N ARG A 143 5.12 4.34 -7.28
CA ARG A 143 5.37 5.28 -8.39
C ARG A 143 6.64 6.11 -8.20
N LYS A 144 7.05 6.40 -6.97
CA LYS A 144 8.30 7.14 -6.69
C LYS A 144 9.55 6.26 -6.81
N LEU A 145 9.39 4.94 -6.76
CA LEU A 145 10.45 3.94 -6.85
C LEU A 145 10.45 3.22 -8.20
N GLU A 146 9.97 3.90 -9.24
CA GLU A 146 9.87 3.35 -10.59
C GLU A 146 11.20 2.81 -11.12
N ASN A 147 12.31 3.54 -10.89
CA ASN A 147 13.63 3.11 -11.35
C ASN A 147 14.11 1.84 -10.65
N GLU A 148 13.82 1.71 -9.35
CA GLU A 148 14.13 0.54 -8.55
C GLU A 148 13.31 -0.67 -9.00
N ILE A 149 12.03 -0.46 -9.32
CA ILE A 149 11.16 -1.50 -9.88
C ILE A 149 11.68 -1.92 -11.26
N LEU A 150 12.01 -0.97 -12.14
CA LEU A 150 12.58 -1.26 -13.47
C LEU A 150 13.89 -2.06 -13.40
N ALA A 151 14.76 -1.75 -12.45
CA ALA A 151 15.98 -2.52 -12.24
C ALA A 151 15.69 -3.98 -11.83
N LEU A 152 14.63 -4.20 -11.03
CA LEU A 152 14.17 -5.54 -10.65
C LEU A 152 13.45 -6.25 -11.80
N VAL A 153 12.69 -5.52 -12.64
CA VAL A 153 12.09 -6.06 -13.87
C VAL A 153 13.19 -6.63 -14.74
N HIS A 154 14.21 -5.83 -15.03
CA HIS A 154 15.32 -6.21 -15.90
C HIS A 154 16.03 -7.48 -15.41
N SER A 155 16.27 -7.63 -14.10
CA SER A 155 16.96 -8.82 -13.57
C SER A 155 16.11 -10.09 -13.63
N LYS A 156 14.78 -9.97 -13.58
CA LYS A 156 13.85 -11.12 -13.61
C LYS A 156 13.49 -11.55 -15.02
N MET A 157 13.41 -10.59 -15.92
CA MET A 157 13.05 -10.82 -17.31
C MET A 157 14.00 -11.79 -18.01
N GLU A 158 15.29 -11.77 -17.65
CA GLU A 158 16.31 -12.54 -18.33
C GLU A 158 15.99 -14.04 -18.39
N ALA A 159 15.35 -14.56 -17.34
CA ALA A 159 14.99 -15.97 -17.22
C ALA A 159 13.66 -16.33 -17.88
N GLU A 160 12.79 -15.35 -18.15
CA GLU A 160 11.41 -15.59 -18.64
C GLU A 160 11.29 -15.39 -20.15
N VAL A 161 12.13 -14.55 -20.75
CA VAL A 161 12.11 -14.28 -22.20
C VAL A 161 12.84 -15.35 -23.00
N GLU A 162 13.97 -15.87 -22.50
CA GLU A 162 14.68 -16.97 -23.16
C GLU A 162 13.81 -18.24 -23.18
N GLY A 163 13.64 -18.84 -24.34
CA GLY A 163 12.79 -20.02 -24.53
C GLY A 163 11.30 -19.70 -24.72
N TYR A 164 10.89 -18.44 -24.66
CA TYR A 164 9.51 -18.06 -24.96
C TYR A 164 9.20 -18.33 -26.43
N SER A 165 8.05 -18.96 -26.68
CA SER A 165 7.58 -19.30 -28.03
C SER A 165 6.53 -18.28 -28.47
N PHE A 166 6.67 -17.75 -29.68
CA PHE A 166 5.77 -16.74 -30.22
C PHE A 166 5.44 -17.01 -31.69
N SER A 167 4.32 -16.48 -32.16
CA SER A 167 3.84 -16.67 -33.53
C SER A 167 3.87 -15.37 -34.32
N SER A 168 4.38 -15.41 -35.55
CA SER A 168 4.35 -14.27 -36.46
C SER A 168 4.39 -14.73 -37.91
N ARG A 169 3.59 -14.08 -38.77
CA ARG A 169 3.61 -14.32 -40.22
C ARG A 169 4.96 -14.02 -40.88
N LEU A 170 5.82 -13.28 -40.19
CA LEU A 170 7.19 -12.99 -40.63
C LEU A 170 8.15 -14.16 -40.40
N ILE A 171 7.71 -15.19 -39.68
CA ILE A 171 8.48 -16.42 -39.42
C ILE A 171 8.13 -17.43 -40.53
N PRO A 172 9.11 -17.81 -41.38
CA PRO A 172 8.90 -18.71 -42.50
C PRO A 172 8.99 -20.19 -42.06
N SER A 173 8.25 -20.56 -41.02
CA SER A 173 8.01 -21.95 -40.61
C SER A 173 6.61 -22.40 -41.04
N ASP A 174 6.34 -23.71 -40.96
CA ASP A 174 5.03 -24.28 -41.33
C ASP A 174 3.88 -23.77 -40.43
N ASP A 175 4.18 -23.44 -39.18
CA ASP A 175 3.26 -23.00 -38.13
C ASP A 175 3.38 -21.51 -37.81
N ASN A 176 4.31 -20.80 -38.44
CA ASN A 176 4.67 -19.41 -38.13
C ASN A 176 5.14 -19.20 -36.69
N GLU A 177 5.67 -20.22 -36.02
CA GLU A 177 6.20 -20.16 -34.66
C GLU A 177 7.73 -20.13 -34.61
N ALA A 178 8.27 -19.39 -33.64
CA ALA A 178 9.68 -19.38 -33.29
C ALA A 178 9.86 -19.36 -31.78
N VAL A 179 11.06 -19.74 -31.36
CA VAL A 179 11.49 -19.70 -29.96
C VAL A 179 12.59 -18.64 -29.84
N ILE A 180 12.50 -17.78 -28.82
CA ILE A 180 13.57 -16.85 -28.51
C ILE A 180 14.77 -17.63 -27.94
N SER A 181 15.90 -17.60 -28.62
CA SER A 181 17.12 -18.30 -28.19
C SER A 181 18.16 -17.37 -27.57
N MET A 182 18.18 -16.11 -27.99
CA MET A 182 18.99 -15.04 -27.42
C MET A 182 18.27 -13.71 -27.63
N TYR A 183 18.61 -12.71 -26.83
CA TYR A 183 18.07 -11.35 -26.96
C TYR A 183 19.15 -10.33 -26.60
N ASP A 184 19.02 -9.11 -27.14
CA ASP A 184 19.81 -7.97 -26.70
C ASP A 184 19.18 -7.30 -25.47
N VAL A 185 19.96 -6.50 -24.75
CA VAL A 185 19.52 -5.76 -23.58
C VAL A 185 18.40 -4.78 -23.99
N PRO A 186 17.20 -4.83 -23.36
CA PRO A 186 16.13 -3.89 -23.68
C PRO A 186 16.55 -2.46 -23.33
N ALA A 187 16.38 -1.53 -24.27
CA ALA A 187 16.84 -0.16 -24.11
C ALA A 187 15.92 0.70 -23.23
N ASP A 188 14.60 0.44 -23.26
CA ASP A 188 13.58 1.29 -22.63
C ASP A 188 12.37 0.47 -22.17
N ILE A 189 12.45 -0.10 -20.96
CA ILE A 189 11.29 -0.75 -20.32
C ILE A 189 10.34 0.33 -19.78
N GLY A 190 9.10 0.33 -20.27
CA GLY A 190 8.03 1.19 -19.80
C GLY A 190 7.10 0.46 -18.84
N LEU A 191 6.75 1.10 -17.72
CA LEU A 191 5.68 0.65 -16.82
C LEU A 191 4.39 1.42 -17.14
N ASP A 192 3.29 0.71 -17.33
CA ASP A 192 1.97 1.33 -17.44
C ASP A 192 1.33 1.48 -16.07
N TRP A 193 1.37 2.70 -15.54
CA TRP A 193 0.79 3.00 -14.24
C TRP A 193 -0.73 3.27 -14.27
N GLU A 194 -1.32 3.39 -15.45
CA GLU A 194 -2.76 3.67 -15.63
C GLU A 194 -3.58 2.37 -15.62
N GLU A 195 -2.97 1.25 -15.99
CA GLU A 195 -3.57 -0.09 -15.99
C GLU A 195 -3.13 -0.99 -14.82
N VAL A 196 -2.69 -0.38 -13.71
CA VAL A 196 -2.24 -1.12 -12.52
C VAL A 196 -3.41 -1.82 -11.82
N GLU A 197 -3.18 -3.08 -11.44
CA GLU A 197 -4.13 -3.90 -10.69
C GLU A 197 -3.67 -4.08 -9.23
N ASP A 198 -4.50 -3.66 -8.28
CA ASP A 198 -4.29 -3.92 -6.84
C ASP A 198 -5.10 -5.15 -6.42
N PHE A 199 -4.41 -6.26 -6.14
CA PHE A 199 -5.02 -7.51 -5.67
C PHE A 199 -5.30 -7.51 -4.16
N GLY A 200 -4.94 -6.44 -3.46
CA GLY A 200 -5.03 -6.29 -2.02
C GLY A 200 -3.90 -6.99 -1.28
N GLY A 201 -3.81 -6.72 0.02
CA GLY A 201 -2.81 -7.36 0.89
C GLY A 201 -1.35 -6.97 0.58
N GLY A 202 -1.12 -5.93 -0.21
CA GLY A 202 0.20 -5.47 -0.61
C GLY A 202 0.71 -6.04 -1.92
N VAL A 203 -0.14 -6.72 -2.69
CA VAL A 203 0.21 -7.27 -4.01
C VAL A 203 -0.35 -6.35 -5.11
N VAL A 204 0.54 -5.82 -5.93
CA VAL A 204 0.23 -4.91 -7.03
C VAL A 204 0.84 -5.45 -8.32
N ALA A 205 0.03 -5.63 -9.37
CA ALA A 205 0.53 -5.96 -10.69
C ALA A 205 0.61 -4.72 -11.57
N ILE A 206 1.79 -4.49 -12.13
CA ILE A 206 2.09 -3.33 -12.98
C ILE A 206 2.39 -3.87 -14.38
N PRO A 207 1.59 -3.53 -15.39
CA PRO A 207 1.91 -3.87 -16.77
C PRO A 207 3.21 -3.21 -17.21
N PHE A 208 3.97 -3.91 -18.05
CA PHE A 208 5.17 -3.39 -18.69
C PHE A 208 5.16 -3.68 -20.18
N SER A 209 5.90 -2.85 -20.93
CA SER A 209 6.16 -3.05 -22.35
C SER A 209 7.56 -2.57 -22.71
N PHE A 210 8.18 -3.22 -23.69
CA PHE A 210 9.42 -2.76 -24.30
C PHE A 210 9.62 -3.41 -25.67
N GLU A 211 10.48 -2.78 -26.45
CA GLU A 211 11.00 -3.35 -27.69
C GLU A 211 12.40 -3.93 -27.45
N MET A 212 12.68 -5.06 -28.09
CA MET A 212 14.01 -5.64 -28.11
C MET A 212 14.30 -6.42 -29.39
N GLU A 213 15.58 -6.58 -29.68
CA GLU A 213 16.06 -7.45 -30.74
C GLU A 213 16.29 -8.87 -30.18
N VAL A 214 15.76 -9.88 -30.86
CA VAL A 214 15.85 -11.29 -30.47
C VAL A 214 16.36 -12.15 -31.61
N TYR A 215 17.05 -13.23 -31.26
CA TYR A 215 17.31 -14.36 -32.15
C TYR A 215 16.12 -15.32 -32.05
N ALA A 216 15.37 -15.41 -33.13
CA ALA A 216 14.23 -16.31 -33.27
C ALA A 216 14.67 -17.59 -33.98
N ASP A 217 14.63 -18.71 -33.25
CA ASP A 217 14.93 -20.04 -33.77
C ASP A 217 13.64 -20.72 -34.23
N PHE A 218 13.65 -21.27 -35.45
CA PHE A 218 12.49 -21.94 -36.05
C PHE A 218 12.95 -23.05 -37.00
N TYR A 219 12.00 -23.88 -37.45
CA TYR A 219 12.26 -24.88 -38.48
C TYR A 219 11.61 -24.47 -39.80
N ILE A 220 12.42 -24.36 -40.86
CA ILE A 220 11.96 -24.02 -42.21
C ILE A 220 12.10 -25.21 -43.15
N TYR A 221 11.06 -25.48 -43.94
CA TYR A 221 11.09 -26.54 -44.93
C TYR A 221 12.09 -26.20 -46.05
N LYS A 222 12.92 -27.17 -46.46
CA LYS A 222 14.02 -26.90 -47.40
C LYS A 222 13.56 -26.38 -48.76
N SER A 223 12.44 -26.88 -49.29
CA SER A 223 11.95 -26.34 -50.56
C SER A 223 11.55 -24.89 -50.43
N ASP A 224 10.94 -24.52 -49.31
CA ASP A 224 10.41 -23.19 -49.08
C ASP A 224 11.58 -22.21 -48.97
N TYR A 225 12.61 -22.57 -48.19
CA TYR A 225 13.89 -21.85 -48.16
C TYR A 225 14.44 -21.58 -49.56
N TYR A 226 14.49 -22.58 -50.45
CA TYR A 226 14.99 -22.42 -51.83
C TYR A 226 14.08 -21.63 -52.77
N THR A 227 12.82 -21.39 -52.40
CA THR A 227 11.88 -20.57 -53.19
C THR A 227 11.79 -19.11 -52.74
N MET A 228 12.40 -18.76 -51.61
CA MET A 228 12.43 -17.39 -51.09
C MET A 228 13.28 -16.45 -51.95
N GLY A 229 13.08 -15.14 -51.75
CA GLY A 229 13.93 -14.12 -52.35
C GLY A 229 15.36 -14.19 -51.80
N LEU A 230 16.36 -13.76 -52.60
CA LEU A 230 17.76 -13.78 -52.16
C LEU A 230 17.98 -12.95 -50.88
N ASP A 231 17.37 -11.78 -50.78
CA ASP A 231 17.48 -10.90 -49.62
C ASP A 231 16.91 -11.57 -48.35
N GLU A 232 15.84 -12.34 -48.50
CA GLU A 232 15.20 -13.06 -47.41
C GLU A 232 16.04 -14.26 -46.95
N MET A 233 16.61 -15.01 -47.90
CA MET A 233 17.59 -16.07 -47.60
C MET A 233 18.81 -15.53 -46.86
N GLU A 234 19.36 -14.39 -47.29
CA GLU A 234 20.52 -13.76 -46.65
C GLU A 234 20.24 -13.30 -45.22
N SER A 235 18.96 -13.03 -44.89
CA SER A 235 18.52 -12.66 -43.55
C SER A 235 18.35 -13.85 -42.59
N ILE A 236 18.41 -15.09 -43.08
CA ILE A 236 18.19 -16.31 -42.29
C ILE A 236 19.47 -17.15 -42.27
N SER A 237 20.01 -17.35 -41.08
CA SER A 237 21.06 -18.33 -40.87
C SER A 237 20.46 -19.72 -40.79
N VAL A 238 20.82 -20.62 -41.71
CA VAL A 238 20.33 -22.01 -41.70
C VAL A 238 21.44 -23.00 -41.37
N THR A 239 21.13 -24.00 -40.55
CA THR A 239 21.99 -25.17 -40.34
C THR A 239 21.27 -26.46 -40.74
N SER A 240 22.03 -27.41 -41.28
CA SER A 240 21.52 -28.71 -41.68
C SER A 240 21.97 -29.78 -40.68
N TYR A 241 21.22 -29.94 -39.59
CA TYR A 241 21.45 -31.01 -38.63
C TYR A 241 20.45 -32.15 -38.84
N ASP A 242 20.92 -33.26 -39.40
CA ASP A 242 20.28 -34.60 -39.47
C ASP A 242 18.77 -34.66 -39.79
N ASN A 243 18.24 -33.68 -40.53
CA ASN A 243 16.86 -33.66 -41.03
C ASN A 243 16.87 -33.53 -42.54
N ASP A 244 16.22 -34.48 -43.24
CA ASP A 244 16.17 -34.51 -44.70
C ASP A 244 15.28 -33.39 -45.28
N HIS A 245 14.32 -32.89 -44.51
CA HIS A 245 13.23 -32.04 -44.98
C HIS A 245 13.26 -30.60 -44.45
N TYR A 246 13.88 -30.37 -43.30
CA TYR A 246 13.91 -29.05 -42.66
C TYR A 246 15.34 -28.56 -42.45
N TYR A 247 15.50 -27.23 -42.43
CA TYR A 247 16.63 -26.55 -41.81
C TYR A 247 16.21 -26.03 -40.44
N GLU A 248 17.17 -25.98 -39.52
CA GLU A 248 17.08 -25.12 -38.35
C GLU A 248 17.48 -23.71 -38.79
N GLY A 249 16.51 -22.80 -38.78
CA GLY A 249 16.66 -21.41 -39.16
C GLY A 249 16.76 -20.52 -37.93
N GLN A 250 17.62 -19.53 -38.00
CA GLN A 250 17.74 -18.48 -37.00
C GLN A 250 17.73 -17.13 -37.71
N ARG A 251 16.95 -16.19 -37.19
CA ARG A 251 16.88 -14.82 -37.70
C ARG A 251 16.82 -13.82 -36.55
N ILE A 252 17.41 -12.66 -36.78
CA ILE A 252 17.29 -11.51 -35.89
C ILE A 252 15.95 -10.80 -36.18
N MET A 253 15.15 -10.60 -35.14
CA MET A 253 13.85 -9.94 -35.23
C MET A 253 13.70 -8.89 -34.15
N ASN A 254 13.06 -7.77 -34.47
CA ASN A 254 12.54 -6.87 -33.43
C ASN A 254 11.20 -7.40 -32.95
N VAL A 255 11.02 -7.42 -31.63
CA VAL A 255 9.77 -7.80 -30.99
C VAL A 255 9.37 -6.76 -29.96
N GLU A 256 8.07 -6.52 -29.87
CA GLU A 256 7.45 -5.86 -28.73
C GLU A 256 7.04 -6.93 -27.73
N VAL A 257 7.55 -6.84 -26.51
CA VAL A 257 7.20 -7.73 -25.41
C VAL A 257 6.30 -6.96 -24.46
N THR A 258 5.15 -7.55 -24.16
CA THR A 258 4.21 -7.04 -23.16
C THR A 258 4.03 -8.07 -22.05
N GLY A 259 3.85 -7.58 -20.84
CA GLY A 259 3.68 -8.45 -19.70
C GLY A 259 3.29 -7.71 -18.45
N ARG A 260 3.27 -8.44 -17.34
CA ARG A 260 2.94 -7.90 -16.02
C ARG A 260 3.99 -8.29 -15.02
N ILE A 261 4.30 -7.37 -14.13
CA ILE A 261 5.16 -7.63 -12.98
C ILE A 261 4.35 -7.50 -11.70
N ALA A 262 4.41 -8.52 -10.84
CA ALA A 262 3.80 -8.50 -9.53
C ALA A 262 4.81 -8.03 -8.49
N VAL A 263 4.45 -6.97 -7.78
CA VAL A 263 5.20 -6.43 -6.64
C VAL A 263 4.45 -6.79 -5.36
N THR A 264 5.11 -7.54 -4.47
CA THR A 264 4.56 -7.99 -3.19
C THR A 264 5.25 -7.27 -2.03
N VAL A 265 4.47 -6.48 -1.30
CA VAL A 265 4.95 -5.67 -0.18
C VAL A 265 4.35 -6.15 1.13
N ASP A 266 5.21 -6.42 2.11
CA ASP A 266 4.80 -6.72 3.48
C ASP A 266 4.25 -5.45 4.16
N LEU A 267 2.93 -5.25 4.06
CA LEU A 267 2.25 -4.09 4.63
C LEU A 267 2.40 -3.99 6.16
N ASP A 268 2.73 -5.08 6.86
CA ASP A 268 2.98 -5.03 8.31
C ASP A 268 4.31 -4.33 8.65
N LYS A 269 5.23 -4.23 7.67
CA LYS A 269 6.53 -3.54 7.80
C LYS A 269 6.58 -2.18 7.09
N PHE A 270 5.69 -1.95 6.14
CA PHE A 270 5.60 -0.69 5.41
C PHE A 270 5.02 0.42 6.29
N ASP A 271 5.65 1.59 6.31
CA ASP A 271 5.22 2.73 7.14
C ASP A 271 4.54 3.87 6.35
N GLY A 272 4.31 3.67 5.05
CA GLY A 272 3.76 4.70 4.15
C GLY A 272 4.81 5.55 3.44
N SER A 273 6.11 5.38 3.77
CA SER A 273 7.19 6.15 3.14
C SER A 273 7.91 5.40 2.01
N PRO A 274 8.35 6.09 0.94
CA PRO A 274 9.17 5.47 -0.11
C PRO A 274 10.45 4.85 0.45
N GLU A 275 11.08 5.44 1.47
CA GLU A 275 12.33 4.94 2.05
C GLU A 275 12.17 3.63 2.83
N SER A 276 10.98 3.35 3.36
CA SER A 276 10.68 2.03 3.94
C SER A 276 10.39 1.02 2.85
N LEU A 277 9.67 1.44 1.80
CA LEU A 277 9.33 0.59 0.65
C LEU A 277 10.56 0.15 -0.13
N GLU A 278 11.53 1.04 -0.38
CA GLU A 278 12.80 0.72 -1.05
C GLU A 278 13.54 -0.44 -0.35
N LYS A 279 13.47 -0.52 0.98
CA LYS A 279 14.09 -1.61 1.76
C LYS A 279 13.30 -2.91 1.70
N LEU A 280 12.01 -2.84 1.38
CA LEU A 280 11.12 -3.99 1.22
C LEU A 280 11.13 -4.51 -0.21
N LEU A 281 11.51 -3.68 -1.19
CA LEU A 281 11.73 -4.07 -2.57
C LEU A 281 13.04 -4.86 -2.68
N THR A 282 12.91 -6.18 -2.78
CA THR A 282 13.99 -7.12 -3.04
C THR A 282 13.67 -7.96 -4.27
N GLU A 283 14.64 -8.74 -4.76
CA GLU A 283 14.39 -9.69 -5.85
C GLU A 283 13.25 -10.68 -5.54
N ASP A 284 13.00 -11.01 -4.27
CA ASP A 284 11.90 -11.93 -3.91
C ASP A 284 10.54 -11.23 -3.85
N SER A 285 10.52 -9.90 -3.77
CA SER A 285 9.27 -9.11 -3.77
C SER A 285 8.72 -8.87 -5.17
N VAL A 286 9.50 -9.17 -6.21
CA VAL A 286 9.16 -8.86 -7.59
C VAL A 286 9.26 -10.11 -8.45
N GLU A 287 8.19 -10.43 -9.16
CA GLU A 287 8.14 -11.53 -10.11
C GLU A 287 7.48 -11.08 -11.41
N VAL A 288 8.01 -11.51 -12.56
CA VAL A 288 7.28 -11.42 -13.83
C VAL A 288 6.10 -12.37 -13.69
N SER A 289 4.90 -11.83 -13.55
CA SER A 289 3.71 -12.64 -13.36
C SER A 289 3.29 -13.31 -14.66
N GLU A 290 3.50 -12.62 -15.79
CA GLU A 290 3.11 -13.09 -17.11
C GLU A 290 3.86 -12.31 -18.21
N ILE A 291 4.31 -13.02 -19.25
CA ILE A 291 4.56 -12.43 -20.57
C ILE A 291 3.30 -12.68 -21.38
N GLU A 292 2.56 -11.62 -21.67
CA GLU A 292 1.24 -11.68 -22.29
C GLU A 292 1.35 -11.89 -23.79
N ASP A 293 2.25 -11.16 -24.44
CA ASP A 293 2.46 -11.25 -25.88
C ASP A 293 3.89 -10.88 -26.28
N VAL A 294 4.34 -11.48 -27.38
CA VAL A 294 5.58 -11.17 -28.08
C VAL A 294 5.25 -10.99 -29.54
N ILE A 295 5.23 -9.74 -29.99
CA ILE A 295 4.79 -9.37 -31.33
C ILE A 295 6.01 -8.98 -32.15
N ALA A 296 6.30 -9.73 -33.21
CA ALA A 296 7.33 -9.31 -34.16
C ALA A 296 6.94 -8.02 -34.87
N THR A 297 7.78 -6.99 -34.74
CA THR A 297 7.61 -5.70 -35.41
C THR A 297 8.42 -5.71 -36.70
N GLY A 298 7.72 -5.93 -37.83
CA GLY A 298 8.29 -5.74 -39.15
C GLY A 298 8.01 -4.33 -39.65
N GLU A 299 8.94 -3.72 -40.40
CA GLU A 299 8.55 -2.68 -41.34
C GLU A 299 7.64 -3.35 -42.39
N ASP A 300 6.32 -3.18 -42.25
CA ASP A 300 5.41 -3.39 -43.37
C ASP A 300 5.84 -2.42 -44.48
N GLU A 301 6.64 -2.90 -45.45
CA GLU A 301 6.70 -2.24 -46.74
C GLU A 301 5.27 -2.25 -47.31
N GLU A 302 4.68 -1.05 -47.36
CA GLU A 302 3.36 -0.77 -47.92
C GLU A 302 3.12 -1.55 -49.23
N TRP A 303 1.99 -2.26 -49.28
CA TRP A 303 1.46 -2.96 -50.46
C TRP A 303 1.29 -2.06 -51.69
#